data_AF-A0A4Y7IYW0-F1
#
_entry.id   AF-A0A4Y7IYW0-F1
#
_cell.length_a   1.000
_cell.length_b   1.000
_cell.length_c   1.000
_cell.angle_alpha   90.00
_cell.angle_beta   90.00
_cell.angle_gamma   90.00
#
_symmetry.space_group_name_H-M   'P 1'
#
loop_
_entity.id
_entity.type
_entity.pdbx_description
1 polymer ?
#
loop_
_entity_poly.entity_id
_entity_poly.type
_entity_poly.pdbx_seq_one_letter_code
_entity_poly.pdbx_strand_id
1 'polypeptide(L)'
;MAKAIPFVTLIIFFLVSTAFAQYQTGQQGQQYQQQQIQQQEARQCRIQRITPSQPTQRIQSEGGVTEMWNEFDDQFQCAGVAALRNIIQPNCLSLPNFSPSPRLVYIQQGQGLIGMSIPGCAETYHSGQQSVRGGSIRTRQGEQSDQHQKVHRVRQGDIVAVPAGVAHWCYNDGNEELVAVSVNDLNNNANQLEQKLRSFYLAGGHQQIYSSVQSPQQQQQQKETFQNVFRAFDENLMAEAFNLPVEVIRRMQQEDQRGFIVRVTGEGMRMIRPEEDEEYEQRYQSRRENGMEELYCNLKIRQYLDNPKEADIYTEQAGRINHANGQKLQILNYMDMSAEKGNLYPNAMHAPHWTMNAHSVFYVTRGDAHVEIVGSNGQTVYYDHVKQGELFVVPQQFVSSMRAGNNGFEYVAFKTSSQPMKSPLVGYTSAFKAMPIQVLANSFQISTQEAQSLKYNREHQTMLLPLRNVRSS
;
A
#
# COMPACT_ATOMS: atom_id res chain seq x y z
N MET A 1 -79.92 -7.57 -10.52
CA MET A 1 -78.51 -7.24 -10.18
C MET A 1 -77.76 -8.49 -9.71
N ALA A 2 -77.48 -9.46 -10.59
CA ALA A 2 -76.90 -10.76 -10.17
C ALA A 2 -75.96 -11.42 -11.20
N LYS A 3 -75.28 -10.67 -12.07
CA LYS A 3 -74.36 -11.27 -13.06
C LYS A 3 -72.95 -10.66 -13.16
N ALA A 4 -72.62 -9.62 -12.36
CA ALA A 4 -71.32 -8.96 -12.43
C ALA A 4 -70.27 -9.46 -11.40
N ILE A 5 -70.73 -10.15 -10.34
CA ILE A 5 -69.87 -10.60 -9.22
C ILE A 5 -68.83 -11.68 -9.63
N PRO A 6 -69.13 -12.68 -10.50
CA PRO A 6 -68.14 -13.72 -10.81
C PRO A 6 -67.03 -13.23 -11.75
N PHE A 7 -67.25 -12.18 -12.53
CA PHE A 7 -66.26 -11.67 -13.47
C PHE A 7 -65.19 -10.81 -12.78
N VAL A 8 -65.62 -9.99 -11.81
CA VAL A 8 -64.71 -9.15 -11.01
C VAL A 8 -63.80 -10.00 -10.12
N THR A 9 -64.33 -11.06 -9.52
CA THR A 9 -63.52 -12.00 -8.70
C THR A 9 -62.50 -12.76 -9.54
N LEU A 10 -62.85 -13.18 -10.77
CA LEU A 10 -61.92 -13.85 -11.67
C LEU A 10 -60.77 -12.92 -12.10
N ILE A 11 -61.07 -11.65 -12.40
CA ILE A 11 -60.06 -10.64 -12.77
C ILE A 11 -59.13 -10.35 -11.59
N ILE A 12 -59.66 -10.18 -10.37
CA ILE A 12 -58.84 -9.97 -9.18
C ILE A 12 -57.93 -11.18 -8.94
N PHE A 13 -58.44 -12.41 -9.09
CA PHE A 13 -57.61 -13.61 -8.94
C PHE A 13 -56.50 -13.69 -9.99
N PHE A 14 -56.80 -13.31 -11.25
CA PHE A 14 -55.80 -13.27 -12.31
C PHE A 14 -54.73 -12.19 -12.06
N LEU A 15 -55.13 -10.98 -11.63
CA LEU A 15 -54.20 -9.89 -11.28
C LEU A 15 -53.33 -10.24 -10.08
N VAL A 16 -53.90 -10.90 -9.06
CA VAL A 16 -53.12 -11.38 -7.90
C VAL A 16 -52.16 -12.48 -8.32
N SER A 17 -52.58 -13.47 -9.12
CA SER A 17 -51.69 -14.55 -9.58
C SER A 17 -50.54 -14.05 -10.46
N THR A 18 -50.79 -13.08 -11.33
CA THR A 18 -49.75 -12.46 -12.18
C THR A 18 -48.80 -11.60 -11.35
N ALA A 19 -49.30 -10.85 -10.36
CA ALA A 19 -48.46 -10.11 -9.42
C ALA A 19 -47.59 -11.05 -8.56
N PHE A 20 -48.13 -12.18 -8.08
CA PHE A 20 -47.36 -13.19 -7.34
C PHE A 20 -46.31 -13.88 -8.23
N ALA A 21 -46.63 -14.18 -9.49
CA ALA A 21 -45.68 -14.76 -10.44
C ALA A 21 -44.55 -13.77 -10.80
N GLN A 22 -44.87 -12.48 -10.97
CA GLN A 22 -43.89 -11.42 -11.18
C GLN A 22 -43.00 -11.18 -9.95
N TYR A 23 -43.59 -11.28 -8.75
CA TYR A 23 -42.84 -11.17 -7.50
C TYR A 23 -41.89 -12.37 -7.29
N GLN A 24 -42.35 -13.59 -7.57
CA GLN A 24 -41.51 -14.78 -7.48
C GLN A 24 -40.38 -14.81 -8.54
N THR A 25 -40.65 -14.37 -9.76
CA THR A 25 -39.60 -14.23 -10.80
C THR A 25 -38.60 -13.13 -10.47
N GLY A 26 -39.06 -12.02 -9.87
CA GLY A 26 -38.19 -10.97 -9.34
C GLY A 26 -37.29 -11.45 -8.18
N GLN A 27 -37.84 -12.25 -7.25
CA GLN A 27 -37.06 -12.84 -6.15
C GLN A 27 -36.06 -13.90 -6.64
N GLN A 28 -36.45 -14.76 -7.59
CA GLN A 28 -35.52 -15.70 -8.22
C GLN A 28 -34.40 -14.96 -8.95
N GLY A 29 -34.71 -13.92 -9.73
CA GLY A 29 -33.71 -13.09 -10.42
C GLY A 29 -32.69 -12.46 -9.46
N GLN A 30 -33.14 -11.92 -8.32
CA GLN A 30 -32.27 -11.37 -7.29
C GLN A 30 -31.39 -12.45 -6.61
N GLN A 31 -31.95 -13.64 -6.33
CA GLN A 31 -31.20 -14.77 -5.78
C GLN A 31 -30.13 -15.29 -6.74
N TYR A 32 -30.45 -15.41 -8.04
CA TYR A 32 -29.48 -15.79 -9.06
C TYR A 32 -28.36 -14.75 -9.21
N GLN A 33 -28.69 -13.46 -9.13
CA GLN A 33 -27.71 -12.37 -9.23
C GLN A 33 -26.80 -12.31 -8.00
N GLN A 34 -27.34 -12.50 -6.78
CA GLN A 34 -26.53 -12.65 -5.56
C GLN A 34 -25.63 -13.89 -5.60
N GLN A 35 -26.13 -15.05 -6.07
CA GLN A 35 -25.30 -16.24 -6.23
C GLN A 35 -24.18 -16.04 -7.26
N GLN A 36 -24.41 -15.29 -8.34
CA GLN A 36 -23.38 -14.99 -9.32
C GLN A 36 -22.29 -14.05 -8.77
N ILE A 37 -22.66 -13.01 -8.02
CA ILE A 37 -21.71 -12.10 -7.36
C ILE A 37 -20.85 -12.89 -6.35
N GLN A 38 -21.49 -13.71 -5.52
CA GLN A 38 -20.80 -14.54 -4.53
C GLN A 38 -19.88 -15.59 -5.19
N GLN A 39 -20.26 -16.12 -6.35
CA GLN A 39 -19.40 -17.01 -7.15
C GLN A 39 -18.25 -16.29 -7.85
N GLN A 40 -18.40 -15.01 -8.22
CA GLN A 40 -17.34 -14.20 -8.79
C GLN A 40 -16.29 -13.82 -7.73
N GLU A 41 -16.73 -13.36 -6.55
CA GLU A 41 -15.85 -13.11 -5.39
C GLU A 41 -15.09 -14.38 -4.97
N ALA A 42 -15.77 -15.53 -4.91
CA ALA A 42 -15.14 -16.82 -4.59
C ALA A 42 -14.11 -17.29 -5.65
N ARG A 43 -14.05 -16.66 -6.83
CA ARG A 43 -13.13 -17.01 -7.94
C ARG A 43 -12.10 -15.93 -8.24
N GLN A 44 -12.06 -14.85 -7.47
CA GLN A 44 -11.23 -13.65 -7.72
C GLN A 44 -9.73 -13.98 -7.83
N CYS A 45 -9.25 -15.04 -7.17
CA CYS A 45 -7.86 -15.52 -7.27
C CYS A 45 -7.63 -16.69 -8.22
N ARG A 46 -8.58 -17.05 -9.10
CA ARG A 46 -8.37 -18.04 -10.16
C ARG A 46 -7.65 -17.40 -11.35
N ILE A 47 -6.43 -16.93 -11.10
CA ILE A 47 -5.62 -16.20 -12.08
C ILE A 47 -5.06 -17.17 -13.12
N GLN A 48 -5.32 -16.88 -14.40
CA GLN A 48 -4.74 -17.64 -15.52
C GLN A 48 -3.41 -17.04 -15.98
N ARG A 49 -3.26 -15.72 -15.83
CA ARG A 49 -2.06 -14.98 -16.24
C ARG A 49 -1.82 -13.79 -15.32
N ILE A 50 -0.60 -13.65 -14.82
CA ILE A 50 -0.12 -12.43 -14.15
C ILE A 50 0.55 -11.56 -15.22
N THR A 51 0.38 -10.24 -15.13
CA THR A 51 0.97 -9.30 -16.08
C THR A 51 1.66 -8.18 -15.31
N PRO A 52 3.00 -8.07 -15.37
CA PRO A 52 3.70 -6.88 -14.89
C PRO A 52 3.14 -5.65 -15.58
N SER A 53 2.83 -4.64 -14.78
CA SER A 53 2.06 -3.48 -15.23
C SER A 53 2.71 -2.18 -14.81
N GLN A 54 2.50 -1.15 -15.63
CA GLN A 54 2.83 0.24 -15.33
C GLN A 54 1.55 0.97 -14.93
N PRO A 55 1.65 2.17 -14.33
CA PRO A 55 0.46 2.99 -14.07
C PRO A 55 -0.33 3.25 -15.36
N THR A 56 -1.64 3.13 -15.29
CA THR A 56 -2.55 3.29 -16.44
C THR A 56 -3.34 4.60 -16.40
N GLN A 57 -3.35 5.26 -15.24
CA GLN A 57 -4.06 6.51 -14.97
C GLN A 57 -3.10 7.53 -14.38
N ARG A 58 -3.29 8.80 -14.73
CA ARG A 58 -2.49 9.93 -14.23
C ARG A 58 -3.38 11.10 -13.87
N ILE A 59 -3.11 11.70 -12.72
CA ILE A 59 -3.78 12.91 -12.22
C ILE A 59 -2.72 14.01 -12.15
N GLN A 60 -2.87 15.02 -13.01
CA GLN A 60 -1.98 16.17 -13.02
C GLN A 60 -2.39 17.15 -11.92
N SER A 61 -1.40 17.66 -11.19
CA SER A 61 -1.56 18.77 -10.24
C SER A 61 -0.52 19.86 -10.53
N GLU A 62 -0.67 21.03 -9.93
CA GLU A 62 0.23 22.18 -10.08
C GLU A 62 1.68 21.84 -9.71
N GLY A 63 1.86 21.10 -8.62
CA GLY A 63 3.16 20.78 -8.02
C GLY A 63 3.61 19.33 -8.20
N GLY A 64 2.97 18.55 -9.08
CA GLY A 64 3.30 17.13 -9.21
C GLY A 64 2.29 16.29 -9.96
N VAL A 65 2.47 14.97 -9.88
CA VAL A 65 1.62 13.97 -10.56
C VAL A 65 1.33 12.82 -9.60
N THR A 66 0.08 12.35 -9.61
CA THR A 66 -0.32 11.07 -9.01
C THR A 66 -0.62 10.08 -10.12
N GLU A 67 0.09 8.97 -10.14
CA GLU A 67 -0.10 7.88 -11.10
C GLU A 67 -0.72 6.67 -10.39
N MET A 68 -1.62 5.96 -11.07
CA MET A 68 -2.37 4.85 -10.48
C MET A 68 -2.32 3.63 -11.38
N TRP A 69 -2.17 2.47 -10.77
CA TRP A 69 -2.39 1.18 -11.44
C TRP A 69 -3.89 0.91 -11.51
N ASN A 70 -4.29 0.09 -12.49
CA ASN A 70 -5.69 -0.29 -12.63
C ASN A 70 -6.06 -1.27 -11.51
N GLU A 71 -6.72 -0.80 -10.45
CA GLU A 71 -7.15 -1.65 -9.33
C GLU A 71 -8.07 -2.80 -9.76
N PHE A 72 -8.73 -2.69 -10.92
CA PHE A 72 -9.61 -3.71 -11.48
C PHE A 72 -8.89 -4.84 -12.23
N ASP A 73 -7.57 -4.82 -12.39
CA ASP A 73 -6.88 -5.99 -12.96
C ASP A 73 -6.98 -7.17 -11.98
N ASP A 74 -7.18 -8.38 -12.52
CA ASP A 74 -7.39 -9.62 -11.75
C ASP A 74 -6.35 -9.85 -10.65
N GLN A 75 -5.09 -9.46 -10.89
CA GLN A 75 -4.01 -9.63 -9.91
C GLN A 75 -4.17 -8.72 -8.68
N PHE A 76 -4.66 -7.49 -8.86
CA PHE A 76 -4.88 -6.52 -7.80
C PHE A 76 -6.19 -6.79 -7.08
N GLN A 77 -7.22 -7.18 -7.82
CA GLN A 77 -8.46 -7.69 -7.26
C GLN A 77 -8.18 -8.91 -6.37
N CYS A 78 -7.43 -9.92 -6.84
CA CYS A 78 -7.09 -11.09 -6.03
C CYS A 78 -6.33 -10.73 -4.75
N ALA A 79 -5.36 -9.81 -4.82
CA ALA A 79 -4.65 -9.36 -3.63
C ALA A 79 -5.45 -8.40 -2.74
N GLY A 80 -6.56 -7.84 -3.23
CA GLY A 80 -7.35 -6.84 -2.52
C GLY A 80 -6.60 -5.53 -2.29
N VAL A 81 -5.84 -5.05 -3.28
CA VAL A 81 -4.97 -3.87 -3.13
C VAL A 81 -5.11 -2.84 -4.25
N ALA A 82 -4.76 -1.59 -3.97
CA ALA A 82 -4.58 -0.55 -4.99
C ALA A 82 -3.23 0.16 -4.83
N ALA A 83 -2.52 0.36 -5.94
CA ALA A 83 -1.20 0.96 -5.96
C ALA A 83 -1.20 2.37 -6.58
N LEU A 84 -0.38 3.26 -6.01
CA LEU A 84 -0.23 4.65 -6.40
C LEU A 84 1.24 5.05 -6.43
N ARG A 85 1.63 5.92 -7.36
CA ARG A 85 2.94 6.59 -7.37
C ARG A 85 2.74 8.10 -7.39
N ASN A 86 3.20 8.77 -6.35
CA ASN A 86 3.19 10.24 -6.27
C ASN A 86 4.58 10.78 -6.62
N ILE A 87 4.61 11.79 -7.47
CA ILE A 87 5.81 12.54 -7.87
C ILE A 87 5.57 13.99 -7.45
N ILE A 88 6.27 14.44 -6.41
CA ILE A 88 6.08 15.77 -5.81
C ILE A 88 7.31 16.62 -6.15
N GLN A 89 7.10 17.74 -6.83
CA GLN A 89 8.17 18.66 -7.19
C GLN A 89 8.76 19.38 -5.96
N PRO A 90 9.98 19.94 -6.06
CA PRO A 90 10.54 20.79 -5.01
C PRO A 90 9.59 21.92 -4.60
N ASN A 91 9.49 22.16 -3.29
CA ASN A 91 8.62 23.16 -2.68
C ASN A 91 7.12 22.97 -3.00
N CYS A 92 6.68 21.72 -3.12
CA CYS A 92 5.28 21.38 -3.31
C CYS A 92 4.73 20.52 -2.15
N LEU A 93 3.44 20.71 -1.87
CA LEU A 93 2.69 20.07 -0.80
C LEU A 93 1.63 19.14 -1.40
N SER A 94 1.73 17.84 -1.11
CA SER A 94 0.61 16.91 -1.24
C SER A 94 -0.40 17.22 -0.15
N LEU A 95 -1.60 17.61 -0.55
CA LEU A 95 -2.64 18.12 0.34
C LEU A 95 -3.11 17.04 1.36
N PRO A 96 -3.58 17.48 2.55
CA PRO A 96 -4.05 16.57 3.58
C PRO A 96 -5.23 15.72 3.12
N ASN A 97 -5.13 14.40 3.34
CA ASN A 97 -6.21 13.46 3.07
C ASN A 97 -6.16 12.26 4.04
N PHE A 98 -7.25 11.51 4.10
CA PHE A 98 -7.32 10.23 4.80
C PHE A 98 -8.02 9.17 3.94
N SER A 99 -7.83 7.89 4.27
CA SER A 99 -8.33 6.75 3.51
C SER A 99 -8.90 5.69 4.46
N PRO A 100 -9.98 4.96 4.10
CA PRO A 100 -10.48 3.87 4.93
C PRO A 100 -9.55 2.65 4.92
N SER A 101 -8.65 2.56 3.94
CA SER A 101 -7.64 1.52 3.83
C SER A 101 -6.30 1.97 4.39
N PRO A 102 -5.58 1.11 5.15
CA PRO A 102 -4.21 1.38 5.54
C PRO A 102 -3.30 1.34 4.30
N ARG A 103 -2.20 2.10 4.37
CA ARG A 103 -1.27 2.30 3.26
C ARG A 103 0.18 2.17 3.72
N LEU A 104 0.96 1.41 2.97
CA LEU A 104 2.43 1.44 3.05
C LEU A 104 2.99 2.28 1.92
N VAL A 105 3.95 3.15 2.23
CA VAL A 105 4.58 4.09 1.29
C VAL A 105 6.08 3.88 1.29
N TYR A 106 6.65 3.46 0.16
CA TYR A 106 8.09 3.40 -0.05
C TYR A 106 8.58 4.68 -0.74
N ILE A 107 9.56 5.34 -0.13
CA ILE A 107 10.21 6.51 -0.72
C ILE A 107 11.29 6.01 -1.69
N GLN A 108 11.01 6.10 -2.98
CA GLN A 108 11.92 5.64 -4.03
C GLN A 108 13.07 6.62 -4.27
N GLN A 109 12.81 7.92 -4.19
CA GLN A 109 13.75 8.99 -4.50
C GLN A 109 13.38 10.24 -3.71
N GLY A 110 14.38 11.07 -3.38
CA GLY A 110 14.15 12.36 -2.76
C GLY A 110 14.01 12.28 -1.25
N GLN A 111 13.63 13.42 -0.68
CA GLN A 111 13.33 13.57 0.73
C GLN A 111 12.20 14.57 0.92
N GLY A 112 11.58 14.53 2.08
CA GLY A 112 10.52 15.45 2.44
C GLY A 112 10.14 15.36 3.90
N LEU A 113 9.01 15.96 4.20
CA LEU A 113 8.37 15.95 5.50
C LEU A 113 6.99 15.33 5.35
N ILE A 114 6.63 14.44 6.28
CA ILE A 114 5.28 13.88 6.38
C ILE A 114 4.71 14.22 7.75
N GLY A 115 3.49 14.76 7.76
CA GLY A 115 2.72 14.95 8.98
C GLY A 115 1.56 13.95 9.02
N MET A 116 1.26 13.44 10.21
CA MET A 116 0.11 12.60 10.48
C MET A 116 -0.65 13.20 11.65
N SER A 117 -1.95 13.40 11.48
CA SER A 117 -2.85 13.86 12.54
C SER A 117 -3.47 12.64 13.18
N ILE A 118 -2.87 12.16 14.26
CA ILE A 118 -3.34 11.00 15.02
C ILE A 118 -4.43 11.48 15.98
N PRO A 119 -5.69 11.01 15.84
CA PRO A 119 -6.79 11.47 16.69
C PRO A 119 -6.53 11.14 18.16
N GLY A 120 -6.78 12.13 19.03
CA GLY A 120 -6.60 11.99 20.49
C GLY A 120 -5.16 12.21 20.98
N CYS A 121 -4.23 12.57 20.09
CA CYS A 121 -2.87 12.96 20.45
C CYS A 121 -2.74 14.49 20.48
N ALA A 122 -2.07 15.01 21.49
CA ALA A 122 -1.77 16.42 21.65
C ALA A 122 -0.72 16.89 20.64
N GLU A 123 -0.78 18.17 20.35
CA GLU A 123 0.28 18.90 19.65
C GLU A 123 1.51 18.94 20.56
N THR A 124 2.57 18.21 20.21
CA THR A 124 3.79 18.15 21.03
C THR A 124 4.90 19.08 20.55
N TYR A 125 4.72 19.72 19.38
CA TYR A 125 5.69 20.66 18.81
C TYR A 125 5.14 22.07 18.98
N HIS A 126 5.77 22.88 19.84
CA HIS A 126 5.31 24.24 20.18
C HIS A 126 6.36 25.31 19.86
N SER A 127 5.90 26.46 19.37
CA SER A 127 6.74 27.66 19.25
C SER A 127 7.15 28.15 20.64
N GLY A 128 8.43 28.02 20.99
CA GLY A 128 8.98 28.44 22.29
C GLY A 128 9.77 27.36 23.05
N GLN A 129 9.67 26.09 22.64
CA GLN A 129 10.54 25.01 23.12
C GLN A 129 11.78 24.88 22.23
N GLN A 130 12.56 25.96 22.08
CA GLN A 130 13.97 25.80 21.68
C GLN A 130 14.78 25.49 22.94
N SER A 131 15.67 24.51 22.81
CA SER A 131 16.44 23.87 23.86
C SER A 131 17.04 24.83 24.90
N VAL A 132 16.80 24.52 26.18
CA VAL A 132 17.49 25.15 27.32
C VAL A 132 18.94 24.66 27.33
N ARG A 133 19.79 25.17 26.44
CA ARG A 133 21.25 25.08 26.56
C ARG A 133 21.91 26.39 26.12
N GLY A 134 22.18 27.22 27.13
CA GLY A 134 23.30 28.16 27.12
C GLY A 134 23.16 29.39 26.21
N GLY A 135 22.53 30.44 26.75
CA GLY A 135 22.84 31.81 26.37
C GLY A 135 21.81 32.52 25.50
N SER A 136 21.14 33.51 26.11
CA SER A 136 20.25 34.51 25.51
C SER A 136 18.96 34.00 24.84
N ILE A 137 17.86 34.15 25.57
CA ILE A 137 16.50 34.21 25.00
C ILE A 137 16.46 35.44 24.10
N ARG A 138 16.65 35.25 22.80
CA ARG A 138 16.15 36.19 21.79
C ARG A 138 14.83 35.63 21.31
N THR A 139 13.75 35.97 22.00
CA THR A 139 12.42 35.93 21.40
C THR A 139 12.50 36.81 20.15
N ARG A 140 12.56 36.20 18.96
CA ARG A 140 12.34 36.95 17.71
C ARG A 140 10.89 37.42 17.77
N GLN A 141 10.70 38.67 18.23
CA GLN A 141 9.42 39.36 18.12
C GLN A 141 8.94 39.27 16.67
N GLY A 142 7.89 38.48 16.43
CA GLY A 142 7.27 38.31 15.11
C GLY A 142 7.06 36.88 14.63
N GLU A 143 7.55 35.84 15.32
CA GLU A 143 7.22 34.45 14.97
C GLU A 143 5.78 34.12 15.40
N GLN A 144 4.95 33.67 14.44
CA GLN A 144 3.61 33.17 14.71
C GLN A 144 3.67 32.07 15.78
N SER A 145 2.87 32.22 16.83
CA SER A 145 2.66 31.15 17.80
C SER A 145 1.97 29.99 17.08
N ASP A 146 2.60 28.82 17.06
CA ASP A 146 2.07 27.63 16.41
C ASP A 146 2.27 26.40 17.31
N GLN A 147 1.37 25.44 17.16
CA GLN A 147 1.40 24.15 17.85
C GLN A 147 0.86 23.09 16.90
N HIS A 148 1.61 22.01 16.69
CA HIS A 148 1.16 20.89 15.88
C HIS A 148 1.72 19.56 16.38
N GLN A 149 1.16 18.46 15.89
CA GLN A 149 1.70 17.13 16.14
C GLN A 149 3.06 16.94 15.45
N LYS A 150 3.76 15.88 15.82
CA LYS A 150 5.08 15.55 15.31
C LYS A 150 5.11 15.45 13.78
N VAL A 151 6.11 16.08 13.18
CA VAL A 151 6.42 15.99 11.75
C VAL A 151 7.63 15.06 11.57
N HIS A 152 7.57 14.19 10.57
CA HIS A 152 8.60 13.19 10.33
C HIS A 152 9.37 13.49 9.05
N ARG A 153 10.71 13.51 9.15
CA ARG A 153 11.61 13.45 7.99
C ARG A 153 11.48 12.10 7.31
N VAL A 154 11.28 12.10 5.99
CA VAL A 154 11.31 10.92 5.13
C VAL A 154 12.38 11.07 4.06
N ARG A 155 13.05 9.97 3.72
CA ARG A 155 14.13 9.94 2.72
C ARG A 155 14.05 8.68 1.88
N GLN A 156 14.70 8.70 0.72
CA GLN A 156 14.90 7.53 -0.12
C GLN A 156 15.27 6.28 0.71
N GLY A 157 14.56 5.19 0.46
CA GLY A 157 14.73 3.92 1.15
C GLY A 157 13.86 3.74 2.40
N ASP A 158 13.18 4.78 2.89
CA ASP A 158 12.20 4.64 3.97
C ASP A 158 10.93 3.92 3.48
N ILE A 159 10.42 3.00 4.31
CA ILE A 159 9.02 2.58 4.29
C ILE A 159 8.27 3.32 5.39
N VAL A 160 7.12 3.91 5.04
CA VAL A 160 6.26 4.68 5.94
C VAL A 160 4.90 4.02 6.02
N ALA A 161 4.39 3.89 7.23
CA ALA A 161 3.15 3.23 7.56
C ALA A 161 2.07 4.26 7.90
N VAL A 162 1.01 4.30 7.09
CA VAL A 162 -0.10 5.24 7.21
C VAL A 162 -1.37 4.43 7.57
N PRO A 163 -1.86 4.50 8.81
CA PRO A 163 -3.06 3.77 9.21
C PRO A 163 -4.33 4.27 8.51
N ALA A 164 -5.34 3.41 8.44
CA ALA A 164 -6.68 3.80 8.00
C ALA A 164 -7.25 4.94 8.87
N GLY A 165 -7.92 5.90 8.24
CA GLY A 165 -8.57 7.04 8.89
C GLY A 165 -7.63 8.16 9.34
N VAL A 166 -6.31 7.95 9.38
CA VAL A 166 -5.35 8.98 9.81
C VAL A 166 -5.12 9.98 8.68
N ALA A 167 -5.43 11.25 8.97
CA ALA A 167 -5.16 12.35 8.04
C ALA A 167 -3.66 12.59 7.94
N HIS A 168 -3.16 12.71 6.72
CA HIS A 168 -1.73 12.88 6.45
C HIS A 168 -1.49 13.80 5.26
N TRP A 169 -0.34 14.46 5.26
CA TRP A 169 0.14 15.35 4.20
C TRP A 169 1.65 15.16 4.01
N CYS A 170 2.17 15.53 2.84
CA CYS A 170 3.59 15.42 2.56
C CYS A 170 4.13 16.66 1.82
N TYR A 171 5.21 17.23 2.33
CA TYR A 171 5.88 18.40 1.75
C TYR A 171 7.28 18.03 1.27
N ASN A 172 7.59 18.36 0.02
CA ASN A 172 8.95 18.23 -0.50
C ASN A 172 9.75 19.51 -0.23
N ASP A 173 10.56 19.48 0.83
CA ASP A 173 11.55 20.53 1.17
C ASP A 173 12.94 20.26 0.59
N GLY A 174 13.07 19.27 -0.30
CA GLY A 174 14.30 18.95 -1.04
C GLY A 174 14.42 19.72 -2.36
N ASN A 175 15.57 19.51 -3.01
CA ASN A 175 15.90 20.15 -4.29
C ASN A 175 15.61 19.27 -5.53
N GLU A 176 15.20 18.02 -5.30
CA GLU A 176 14.85 17.04 -6.34
C GLU A 176 13.40 16.60 -6.20
N GLU A 177 12.88 15.89 -7.20
CA GLU A 177 11.55 15.29 -7.10
C GLU A 177 11.52 14.23 -5.99
N LEU A 178 10.48 14.28 -5.16
CA LEU A 178 10.16 13.25 -4.19
C LEU A 178 9.24 12.24 -4.85
N VAL A 179 9.72 11.00 -5.02
CA VAL A 179 8.96 9.90 -5.65
C VAL A 179 8.58 8.87 -4.59
N ALA A 180 7.28 8.70 -4.37
CA ALA A 180 6.72 7.80 -3.37
C ALA A 180 5.79 6.78 -4.02
N VAL A 181 6.09 5.49 -3.86
CA VAL A 181 5.25 4.38 -4.34
C VAL A 181 4.51 3.78 -3.16
N SER A 182 3.21 3.60 -3.28
CA SER A 182 2.37 3.14 -2.17
C SER A 182 1.38 2.07 -2.58
N VAL A 183 1.06 1.20 -1.64
CA VAL A 183 0.05 0.15 -1.77
C VAL A 183 -0.95 0.30 -0.62
N ASN A 184 -2.23 0.37 -0.98
CA ASN A 184 -3.37 0.43 -0.07
C ASN A 184 -3.97 -0.97 0.04
N ASP A 185 -4.23 -1.45 1.26
CA ASP A 185 -4.92 -2.72 1.48
C ASP A 185 -6.43 -2.48 1.54
N LEU A 186 -7.11 -2.76 0.42
CA LEU A 186 -8.54 -2.54 0.24
C LEU A 186 -9.38 -3.60 0.95
N ASN A 187 -8.83 -4.80 1.17
CA ASN A 187 -9.51 -5.89 1.87
C ASN A 187 -9.16 -5.96 3.36
N ASN A 188 -8.48 -4.94 3.88
CA ASN A 188 -8.15 -4.85 5.29
C ASN A 188 -9.41 -4.74 6.16
N ASN A 189 -9.42 -5.37 7.33
CA ASN A 189 -10.54 -5.28 8.29
C ASN A 189 -10.85 -3.85 8.76
N ALA A 190 -9.88 -2.92 8.66
CA ALA A 190 -10.10 -1.51 8.95
C ALA A 190 -11.01 -0.83 7.89
N ASN A 191 -11.02 -1.32 6.65
CA ASN A 191 -11.89 -0.81 5.60
C ASN A 191 -13.27 -1.45 5.66
N GLN A 192 -14.21 -0.80 6.32
CA GLN A 192 -15.59 -1.26 6.48
C GLN A 192 -16.54 -0.79 5.36
N LEU A 193 -16.01 -0.18 4.29
CA LEU A 193 -16.80 0.31 3.17
C LEU A 193 -16.93 -0.77 2.08
N GLU A 194 -16.12 -0.65 1.03
CA GLU A 194 -16.04 -1.57 -0.10
C GLU A 194 -14.58 -1.70 -0.52
N GLN A 195 -14.24 -2.74 -1.28
CA GLN A 195 -12.89 -2.98 -1.80
C GLN A 195 -12.55 -2.07 -3.00
N LYS A 196 -12.69 -0.76 -2.80
CA LYS A 196 -12.41 0.29 -3.79
C LYS A 196 -11.47 1.32 -3.19
N LEU A 197 -10.53 1.83 -3.98
CA LEU A 197 -9.70 2.93 -3.51
C LEU A 197 -10.55 4.17 -3.25
N ARG A 198 -10.37 4.76 -2.07
CA ARG A 198 -11.02 6.01 -1.65
C ARG A 198 -10.02 6.86 -0.88
N SER A 199 -10.03 8.16 -1.15
CA SER A 199 -9.26 9.13 -0.39
C SER A 199 -10.08 10.41 -0.22
N PHE A 200 -10.30 10.75 1.04
CA PHE A 200 -11.08 11.89 1.48
C PHE A 200 -10.11 13.04 1.73
N TYR A 201 -10.12 14.01 0.84
CA TYR A 201 -9.27 15.20 0.94
C TYR A 201 -9.90 16.22 1.87
N LEU A 202 -9.06 16.92 2.64
CA LEU A 202 -9.45 18.04 3.49
C LEU A 202 -9.26 19.40 2.80
N ALA A 203 -8.68 19.40 1.60
CA ALA A 203 -8.47 20.60 0.80
C ALA A 203 -8.30 20.23 -0.69
N GLY A 204 -8.42 21.23 -1.56
CA GLY A 204 -8.27 21.08 -3.01
C GLY A 204 -9.55 20.60 -3.70
N GLY A 205 -9.41 20.18 -4.95
CA GLY A 205 -10.51 19.60 -5.71
C GLY A 205 -10.62 20.16 -7.11
N HIS A 206 -9.91 19.56 -8.06
CA HIS A 206 -10.22 19.58 -9.49
C HIS A 206 -9.48 18.41 -10.14
N GLN A 207 -10.10 17.76 -11.11
CA GLN A 207 -9.64 16.49 -11.69
C GLN A 207 -9.45 16.65 -13.20
N GLN A 208 -8.21 16.71 -13.67
CA GLN A 208 -7.87 16.33 -15.05
C GLN A 208 -7.21 14.95 -15.00
N ILE A 209 -8.04 13.92 -15.07
CA ILE A 209 -7.60 12.52 -15.07
C ILE A 209 -7.40 12.09 -16.52
N TYR A 210 -6.16 11.71 -16.85
CA TYR A 210 -5.84 11.08 -18.11
C TYR A 210 -5.83 9.56 -17.88
N SER A 211 -6.85 8.85 -18.38
CA SER A 211 -6.89 7.38 -18.39
C SER A 211 -6.57 6.85 -19.80
N SER A 212 -5.75 5.81 -19.86
CA SER A 212 -5.52 5.06 -21.11
C SER A 212 -6.68 4.10 -21.45
N VAL A 213 -7.58 3.85 -20.49
CA VAL A 213 -8.75 2.97 -20.63
C VAL A 213 -10.02 3.84 -20.77
N GLN A 214 -10.70 3.70 -21.90
CA GLN A 214 -11.88 4.51 -22.29
C GLN A 214 -13.18 3.74 -22.02
N SER A 215 -13.63 3.72 -20.75
CA SER A 215 -14.98 3.27 -20.41
C SER A 215 -15.71 4.34 -19.61
N PRO A 216 -16.88 4.85 -20.06
CA PRO A 216 -17.63 5.90 -19.36
C PRO A 216 -17.99 5.57 -17.89
N GLN A 217 -18.24 4.30 -17.58
CA GLN A 217 -18.53 3.84 -16.22
C GLN A 217 -17.32 3.98 -15.26
N GLN A 218 -16.10 3.80 -15.76
CA GLN A 218 -14.88 3.93 -14.95
C GLN A 218 -14.57 5.39 -14.63
N GLN A 219 -14.86 6.33 -15.54
CA GLN A 219 -14.72 7.77 -15.28
C GLN A 219 -15.64 8.26 -14.16
N GLN A 220 -16.86 7.74 -14.06
CA GLN A 220 -17.81 8.13 -13.02
C GLN A 220 -17.42 7.54 -11.65
N GLN A 221 -16.95 6.29 -11.61
CA GLN A 221 -16.41 5.67 -10.38
C GLN A 221 -15.17 6.40 -9.85
N GLN A 222 -14.31 6.94 -10.73
CA GLN A 222 -13.10 7.68 -10.35
C GLN A 222 -13.38 9.06 -9.77
N LYS A 223 -14.45 9.72 -10.23
CA LYS A 223 -14.88 10.99 -9.64
C LYS A 223 -15.17 10.82 -8.14
N GLU A 224 -15.77 9.70 -7.73
CA GLU A 224 -16.06 9.39 -6.32
C GLU A 224 -14.83 9.04 -5.47
N THR A 225 -13.69 8.70 -6.08
CA THR A 225 -12.51 8.23 -5.36
C THR A 225 -11.79 9.35 -4.62
N PHE A 226 -11.75 10.56 -5.19
CA PHE A 226 -11.02 11.70 -4.63
C PHE A 226 -11.92 12.92 -4.49
N GLN A 227 -12.37 13.20 -3.27
CA GLN A 227 -13.30 14.29 -2.98
C GLN A 227 -12.84 15.13 -1.79
N ASN A 228 -13.00 16.45 -1.91
CA ASN A 228 -12.87 17.35 -0.78
C ASN A 228 -14.15 17.26 0.07
N VAL A 229 -14.00 16.82 1.32
CA VAL A 229 -15.13 16.59 2.23
C VAL A 229 -15.90 17.87 2.55
N PHE A 230 -15.22 19.03 2.57
CA PHE A 230 -15.86 20.30 2.93
C PHE A 230 -16.94 20.72 1.93
N ARG A 231 -16.79 20.33 0.66
CA ARG A 231 -17.65 20.76 -0.46
C ARG A 231 -19.13 20.49 -0.23
N ALA A 232 -19.47 19.41 0.47
CA ALA A 232 -20.84 18.97 0.65
C ALA A 232 -21.51 19.51 1.93
N PHE A 233 -20.75 20.15 2.82
CA PHE A 233 -21.31 20.70 4.06
C PHE A 233 -22.02 22.04 3.82
N ASP A 234 -23.03 22.32 4.65
CA ASP A 234 -23.66 23.64 4.68
C ASP A 234 -22.64 24.69 5.15
N GLU A 235 -22.49 25.75 4.36
CA GLU A 235 -21.47 26.78 4.58
C GLU A 235 -21.71 27.57 5.87
N ASN A 236 -22.97 27.79 6.26
CA ASN A 236 -23.32 28.57 7.45
C ASN A 236 -23.11 27.73 8.71
N LEU A 237 -23.50 26.46 8.68
CA LEU A 237 -23.24 25.52 9.77
C LEU A 237 -21.73 25.34 10.01
N MET A 238 -20.92 25.26 8.96
CA MET A 238 -19.46 25.20 9.10
C MET A 238 -18.89 26.52 9.60
N ALA A 239 -19.41 27.66 9.15
CA ALA A 239 -18.99 28.97 9.64
C ALA A 239 -19.25 29.11 11.15
N GLU A 240 -20.42 28.65 11.61
CA GLU A 240 -20.75 28.57 13.03
C GLU A 240 -19.83 27.61 13.79
N ALA A 241 -19.67 26.36 13.30
CA ALA A 241 -18.89 25.32 13.96
C ALA A 241 -17.40 25.68 14.11
N PHE A 242 -16.80 26.29 13.08
CA PHE A 242 -15.41 26.75 13.12
C PHE A 242 -15.26 28.17 13.71
N ASN A 243 -16.37 28.86 13.97
CA ASN A 243 -16.39 30.28 14.36
C ASN A 243 -15.57 31.15 13.37
N LEU A 244 -15.86 30.99 12.07
CA LEU A 244 -15.19 31.69 10.97
C LEU A 244 -16.19 32.45 10.10
N PRO A 245 -15.76 33.52 9.40
CA PRO A 245 -16.57 34.12 8.34
C PRO A 245 -16.91 33.09 7.25
N VAL A 246 -18.14 33.14 6.74
CA VAL A 246 -18.63 32.23 5.68
C VAL A 246 -17.75 32.28 4.44
N GLU A 247 -17.12 33.42 4.14
CA GLU A 247 -16.19 33.57 3.02
C GLU A 247 -14.94 32.69 3.16
N VAL A 248 -14.49 32.42 4.39
CA VAL A 248 -13.38 31.49 4.64
C VAL A 248 -13.82 30.06 4.33
N ILE A 249 -15.01 29.67 4.79
CA ILE A 249 -15.59 28.35 4.50
C ILE A 249 -15.78 28.16 3.00
N ARG A 250 -16.31 29.17 2.29
CA ARG A 250 -16.44 29.14 0.82
C ARG A 250 -15.10 28.89 0.12
N ARG A 251 -13.99 29.47 0.63
CA ARG A 251 -12.65 29.17 0.10
C ARG A 251 -12.21 27.73 0.38
N MET A 252 -12.55 27.16 1.55
CA MET A 252 -12.26 25.75 1.87
C MET A 252 -13.05 24.78 0.98
N GLN A 253 -14.25 25.19 0.55
CA GLN A 253 -15.16 24.40 -0.31
C GLN A 253 -14.90 24.58 -1.81
N GLN A 254 -14.14 25.60 -2.20
CA GLN A 254 -13.93 25.97 -3.60
C GLN A 254 -13.17 24.85 -4.34
N GLU A 255 -13.64 24.53 -5.56
CA GLU A 255 -12.87 23.69 -6.46
C GLU A 255 -11.57 24.41 -6.87
N ASP A 256 -10.46 23.74 -6.63
CA ASP A 256 -9.12 24.27 -6.84
C ASP A 256 -8.47 23.59 -8.05
N GLN A 257 -8.26 24.38 -9.11
CA GLN A 257 -7.63 23.92 -10.35
C GLN A 257 -6.17 23.48 -10.16
N ARG A 258 -5.55 23.79 -9.01
CA ARG A 258 -4.20 23.33 -8.67
C ARG A 258 -4.12 21.83 -8.38
N GLY A 259 -5.25 21.15 -8.18
CA GLY A 259 -5.29 19.70 -7.95
C GLY A 259 -4.97 19.31 -6.49
N PHE A 260 -4.29 18.18 -6.31
CA PHE A 260 -4.00 17.59 -4.99
C PHE A 260 -2.56 17.81 -4.50
N ILE A 261 -1.69 18.30 -5.39
CA ILE A 261 -0.31 18.65 -5.08
C ILE A 261 -0.12 20.11 -5.50
N VAL A 262 0.05 21.00 -4.52
CA VAL A 262 0.09 22.45 -4.74
C VAL A 262 1.49 23.01 -4.56
N ARG A 263 1.82 24.08 -5.27
CA ARG A 263 3.08 24.80 -5.10
C ARG A 263 3.00 25.72 -3.88
N VAL A 264 4.03 25.66 -3.04
CA VAL A 264 4.18 26.59 -1.93
C VAL A 264 4.96 27.81 -2.42
N THR A 265 4.32 28.98 -2.38
CA THR A 265 4.92 30.25 -2.80
C THR A 265 5.70 30.91 -1.67
N GLY A 266 6.73 31.68 -2.00
CA GLY A 266 7.53 32.44 -1.03
C GLY A 266 8.73 31.64 -0.50
N GLU A 267 9.03 31.79 0.79
CA GLU A 267 10.20 31.16 1.46
C GLU A 267 10.01 29.66 1.78
N GLY A 268 8.98 29.01 1.24
CA GLY A 268 8.61 27.63 1.57
C GLY A 268 7.77 27.51 2.86
N MET A 269 7.38 26.28 3.20
CA MET A 269 6.62 26.03 4.43
C MET A 269 7.52 26.15 5.66
N ARG A 270 7.16 27.07 6.56
CA ARG A 270 7.73 27.17 7.91
C ARG A 270 6.88 26.33 8.86
N MET A 271 7.53 25.46 9.63
CA MET A 271 6.90 24.62 10.65
C MET A 271 7.88 24.40 11.80
N ILE A 272 7.37 24.11 12.98
CA ILE A 272 8.20 23.82 14.15
C ILE A 272 8.81 22.43 13.93
N ARG A 273 10.12 22.31 14.08
CA ARG A 273 10.81 21.02 14.04
C ARG A 273 12.08 21.10 14.86
N PRO A 274 12.41 20.06 15.66
CA PRO A 274 13.72 19.97 16.28
C PRO A 274 14.80 19.82 15.20
N GLU A 275 16.02 20.24 15.51
CA GLU A 275 17.17 19.90 14.67
C GLU A 275 17.37 18.37 14.69
N GLU A 276 17.87 17.77 13.59
CA GLU A 276 17.90 16.30 13.46
C GLU A 276 18.68 15.61 14.59
N ASP A 277 19.71 16.27 15.14
CA ASP A 277 20.49 15.77 16.28
C ASP A 277 19.71 15.83 17.60
N GLU A 278 18.82 16.81 17.77
CA GLU A 278 17.95 16.95 18.95
C GLU A 278 16.85 15.87 18.98
N GLU A 279 16.42 15.35 17.82
CA GLU A 279 15.41 14.28 17.74
C GLU A 279 15.93 12.97 18.37
N TYR A 280 17.24 12.70 18.26
CA TYR A 280 17.89 11.56 18.92
C TYR A 280 17.95 11.72 20.44
N GLU A 281 18.22 12.93 20.95
CA GLU A 281 18.28 13.21 22.38
C GLU A 281 16.88 13.27 23.04
N GLN A 282 15.87 13.83 22.35
CA GLN A 282 14.48 13.88 22.81
C GLN A 282 13.90 12.47 23.00
N ARG A 283 14.34 11.49 22.21
CA ARG A 283 13.96 10.06 22.38
C ARG A 283 14.40 9.48 23.73
N TYR A 284 15.48 10.00 24.32
CA TYR A 284 15.93 9.61 25.66
C TYR A 284 15.21 10.38 26.77
N GLN A 285 14.78 11.62 26.51
CA GLN A 285 14.08 12.46 27.49
C GLN A 285 12.57 12.20 27.58
N SER A 286 11.93 11.77 26.49
CA SER A 286 10.50 11.36 26.45
C SER A 286 10.16 10.16 27.36
N ARG A 287 11.13 9.55 28.04
CA ARG A 287 10.89 8.56 29.11
C ARG A 287 10.46 9.17 30.46
N ARG A 288 10.22 10.49 30.55
CA ARG A 288 9.95 11.18 31.82
C ARG A 288 8.52 11.72 31.99
N GLU A 289 7.71 11.70 30.95
CA GLU A 289 6.27 11.97 31.06
C GLU A 289 5.54 10.61 31.00
N ASN A 290 4.50 10.43 31.80
CA ASN A 290 3.81 9.15 31.96
C ASN A 290 2.34 9.35 31.57
N GLY A 291 1.91 8.79 30.44
CA GLY A 291 0.52 8.81 30.00
C GLY A 291 0.21 7.73 28.94
N MET A 292 -1.03 7.25 28.89
CA MET A 292 -1.51 6.30 27.86
C MET A 292 -1.43 6.88 26.44
N GLU A 293 -1.47 8.21 26.34
CA GLU A 293 -1.30 8.97 25.10
C GLU A 293 0.07 8.71 24.44
N GLU A 294 1.14 8.57 25.22
CA GLU A 294 2.49 8.39 24.66
C GLU A 294 2.69 7.06 23.92
N LEU A 295 1.93 6.02 24.26
CA LEU A 295 2.16 4.66 23.75
C LEU A 295 1.68 4.50 22.31
N TYR A 296 0.62 5.21 21.92
CA TYR A 296 0.07 5.23 20.57
C TYR A 296 0.57 6.44 19.76
N CYS A 297 0.65 7.63 20.38
CA CYS A 297 1.01 8.87 19.70
C CYS A 297 2.48 8.95 19.30
N ASN A 298 3.38 8.23 19.99
CA ASN A 298 4.81 8.18 19.67
C ASN A 298 5.23 6.91 18.92
N LEU A 299 4.28 6.14 18.37
CA LEU A 299 4.62 4.96 17.58
C LEU A 299 5.51 5.34 16.40
N LYS A 300 6.58 4.56 16.20
CA LYS A 300 7.45 4.73 15.05
C LYS A 300 6.66 4.38 13.78
N ILE A 301 6.49 5.36 12.90
CA ILE A 301 5.72 5.20 11.65
C ILE A 301 6.58 4.78 10.45
N ARG A 302 7.91 4.84 10.55
CA ARG A 302 8.82 4.55 9.43
C ARG A 302 10.02 3.68 9.78
N GLN A 303 10.57 3.02 8.78
CA GLN A 303 11.82 2.27 8.87
C GLN A 303 12.62 2.41 7.58
N TYR A 304 13.93 2.61 7.71
CA TYR A 304 14.82 2.56 6.56
C TYR A 304 15.05 1.10 6.14
N LEU A 305 14.72 0.76 4.89
CA LEU A 305 14.75 -0.62 4.40
C LEU A 305 16.06 -1.02 3.71
N ASP A 306 16.97 -0.08 3.43
CA ASP A 306 18.12 -0.35 2.57
C ASP A 306 19.47 -0.37 3.32
N ASN A 307 19.46 -0.63 4.64
CA ASN A 307 20.70 -0.76 5.43
C ASN A 307 21.33 -2.16 5.22
N PRO A 308 22.54 -2.27 4.60
CA PRO A 308 23.17 -3.56 4.38
C PRO A 308 23.52 -4.30 5.68
N LYS A 309 23.76 -3.56 6.77
CA LYS A 309 24.11 -4.13 8.09
C LYS A 309 22.92 -4.73 8.84
N GLU A 310 21.69 -4.43 8.40
CA GLU A 310 20.45 -4.92 9.02
C GLU A 310 19.73 -5.93 8.12
N ALA A 311 20.43 -6.53 7.15
CA ALA A 311 19.89 -7.56 6.29
C ALA A 311 19.45 -8.78 7.12
N ASP A 312 18.20 -9.21 6.93
CA ASP A 312 17.64 -10.39 7.59
C ASP A 312 18.10 -11.67 6.91
N ILE A 313 18.28 -11.60 5.59
CA ILE A 313 18.81 -12.68 4.78
C ILE A 313 19.93 -12.08 3.96
N TYR A 314 21.12 -12.66 4.06
CA TYR A 314 22.29 -12.23 3.32
C TYR A 314 23.04 -13.44 2.77
N THR A 315 23.56 -13.30 1.57
CA THR A 315 24.47 -14.26 0.95
C THR A 315 25.46 -13.47 0.10
N GLU A 316 26.74 -13.58 0.44
CA GLU A 316 27.83 -12.77 -0.13
C GLU A 316 27.87 -12.78 -1.67
N GLN A 317 27.48 -13.90 -2.30
CA GLN A 317 27.51 -14.07 -3.74
C GLN A 317 26.14 -13.93 -4.43
N ALA A 318 25.07 -13.65 -3.66
CA ALA A 318 23.70 -13.65 -4.19
C ALA A 318 22.91 -12.37 -3.86
N GLY A 319 23.17 -11.73 -2.72
CA GLY A 319 22.54 -10.47 -2.35
C GLY A 319 21.97 -10.45 -0.94
N ARG A 320 20.94 -9.62 -0.73
CA ARG A 320 20.30 -9.39 0.57
C ARG A 320 18.79 -9.15 0.50
N ILE A 321 18.11 -9.43 1.60
CA ILE A 321 16.72 -9.06 1.86
C ILE A 321 16.61 -8.42 3.24
N ASN A 322 15.93 -7.29 3.32
CA ASN A 322 15.58 -6.58 4.55
C ASN A 322 14.06 -6.54 4.68
N HIS A 323 13.52 -6.94 5.84
CA HIS A 323 12.10 -6.88 6.17
C HIS A 323 11.77 -5.66 7.04
N ALA A 324 10.57 -5.11 6.83
CA ALA A 324 9.86 -4.26 7.79
C ALA A 324 8.52 -4.95 8.09
N ASN A 325 8.42 -5.52 9.28
CA ASN A 325 7.27 -6.30 9.73
C ASN A 325 6.85 -5.85 11.13
N GLY A 326 5.80 -6.47 11.68
CA GLY A 326 5.28 -6.13 13.01
C GLY A 326 6.28 -6.24 14.17
N GLN A 327 7.38 -6.98 14.01
CA GLN A 327 8.43 -7.08 15.03
C GLN A 327 9.37 -5.87 15.00
N LYS A 328 9.73 -5.39 13.81
CA LYS A 328 10.67 -4.25 13.63
C LYS A 328 9.98 -2.89 13.67
N LEU A 329 8.72 -2.82 13.26
CA LEU A 329 7.93 -1.60 13.21
C LEU A 329 6.52 -1.89 13.74
N GLN A 330 6.31 -1.63 15.04
CA GLN A 330 5.13 -2.09 15.79
C GLN A 330 3.77 -1.62 15.21
N ILE A 331 3.73 -0.44 14.57
CA ILE A 331 2.52 0.06 13.90
C ILE A 331 1.98 -0.92 12.84
N LEU A 332 2.86 -1.74 12.26
CA LEU A 332 2.51 -2.73 11.25
C LEU A 332 1.66 -3.87 11.80
N ASN A 333 1.71 -4.18 13.10
CA ASN A 333 0.78 -5.12 13.72
C ASN A 333 -0.66 -4.61 13.68
N TYR A 334 -0.87 -3.30 13.81
CA TYR A 334 -2.20 -2.70 13.75
C TYR A 334 -2.75 -2.61 12.33
N MET A 335 -1.86 -2.42 11.35
CA MET A 335 -2.24 -2.34 9.93
C MET A 335 -2.38 -3.72 9.27
N ASP A 336 -1.85 -4.77 9.90
CA ASP A 336 -1.66 -6.10 9.32
C ASP A 336 -0.99 -6.10 7.93
N MET A 337 0.03 -5.26 7.76
CA MET A 337 0.81 -5.16 6.52
C MET A 337 2.30 -5.24 6.82
N SER A 338 3.11 -5.63 5.83
CA SER A 338 4.56 -5.57 5.92
C SER A 338 5.20 -5.24 4.57
N ALA A 339 6.50 -4.98 4.59
CA ALA A 339 7.28 -4.77 3.38
C ALA A 339 8.62 -5.52 3.46
N GLU A 340 9.20 -5.79 2.29
CA GLU A 340 10.59 -6.21 2.19
C GLU A 340 11.29 -5.50 1.04
N LYS A 341 12.57 -5.20 1.22
CA LYS A 341 13.47 -4.73 0.17
C LYS A 341 14.41 -5.87 -0.19
N GLY A 342 14.40 -6.27 -1.47
CA GLY A 342 15.34 -7.22 -2.02
C GLY A 342 16.39 -6.54 -2.89
N ASN A 343 17.60 -7.06 -2.82
CA ASN A 343 18.72 -6.72 -3.71
C ASN A 343 19.43 -8.02 -4.08
N LEU A 344 19.24 -8.45 -5.33
CA LEU A 344 19.89 -9.62 -5.89
C LEU A 344 21.04 -9.16 -6.80
N TYR A 345 22.20 -9.75 -6.59
CA TYR A 345 23.36 -9.53 -7.45
C TYR A 345 23.14 -10.14 -8.84
N PRO A 346 23.93 -9.73 -9.85
CA PRO A 346 23.82 -10.25 -11.20
C PRO A 346 23.74 -11.78 -11.23
N ASN A 347 22.76 -12.31 -11.95
CA ASN A 347 22.51 -13.76 -12.10
C ASN A 347 22.17 -14.54 -10.82
N ALA A 348 22.06 -13.88 -9.66
CA ALA A 348 21.58 -14.50 -8.44
C ALA A 348 20.10 -14.86 -8.55
N MET A 349 19.66 -15.83 -7.75
CA MET A 349 18.29 -16.32 -7.77
C MET A 349 17.65 -16.23 -6.39
N HIS A 350 16.42 -15.71 -6.34
CA HIS A 350 15.53 -15.95 -5.22
C HIS A 350 14.96 -17.36 -5.38
N ALA A 351 15.26 -18.23 -4.41
CA ALA A 351 14.87 -19.62 -4.41
C ALA A 351 13.36 -19.78 -4.64
N PRO A 352 12.92 -20.84 -5.33
CA PRO A 352 11.51 -21.18 -5.45
C PRO A 352 10.88 -21.29 -4.06
N HIS A 353 9.79 -20.58 -3.83
CA HIS A 353 9.10 -20.52 -2.55
C HIS A 353 7.64 -20.11 -2.73
N TRP A 354 6.82 -20.36 -1.70
CA TRP A 354 5.49 -19.76 -1.59
C TRP A 354 5.36 -18.97 -0.28
N THR A 355 4.48 -17.97 -0.27
CA THR A 355 4.10 -17.25 0.95
C THR A 355 2.82 -17.86 1.50
N MET A 356 2.85 -18.27 2.77
CA MET A 356 1.78 -19.07 3.39
C MET A 356 0.56 -18.25 3.79
N ASN A 357 0.73 -16.99 4.16
CA ASN A 357 -0.28 -16.16 4.82
C ASN A 357 -0.38 -14.72 4.28
N ALA A 358 0.17 -14.43 3.10
CA ALA A 358 0.08 -13.10 2.50
C ALA A 358 0.21 -13.14 0.97
N HIS A 359 -0.44 -12.19 0.30
CA HIS A 359 -0.08 -11.79 -1.06
C HIS A 359 1.19 -10.94 -1.03
N SER A 360 1.94 -10.92 -2.12
CA SER A 360 3.13 -10.08 -2.27
C SER A 360 3.02 -9.22 -3.53
N VAL A 361 3.06 -7.90 -3.34
CA VAL A 361 2.94 -6.89 -4.40
C VAL A 361 4.34 -6.32 -4.66
N PHE A 362 4.97 -6.78 -5.72
CA PHE A 362 6.34 -6.41 -6.08
C PHE A 362 6.35 -5.16 -6.94
N TYR A 363 7.20 -4.19 -6.58
CA TYR A 363 7.56 -3.05 -7.40
C TYR A 363 9.06 -3.08 -7.71
N VAL A 364 9.41 -3.11 -8.99
CA VAL A 364 10.81 -3.19 -9.44
C VAL A 364 11.46 -1.82 -9.37
N THR A 365 12.49 -1.74 -8.54
CA THR A 365 13.11 -0.50 -8.10
C THR A 365 14.37 -0.19 -8.93
N ARG A 366 15.12 -1.22 -9.35
CA ARG A 366 16.24 -1.11 -10.29
C ARG A 366 16.51 -2.46 -10.97
N GLY A 367 17.01 -2.40 -12.20
CA GLY A 367 17.43 -3.59 -12.95
C GLY A 367 16.24 -4.41 -13.47
N ASP A 368 16.45 -5.70 -13.62
CA ASP A 368 15.51 -6.63 -14.23
C ASP A 368 15.70 -8.05 -13.68
N ALA A 369 14.65 -8.87 -13.79
CA ALA A 369 14.72 -10.29 -13.44
C ALA A 369 13.80 -11.12 -14.32
N HIS A 370 14.25 -12.33 -14.64
CA HIS A 370 13.35 -13.37 -15.15
C HIS A 370 12.57 -13.95 -13.97
N VAL A 371 11.25 -13.89 -14.02
CA VAL A 371 10.36 -14.33 -12.95
C VAL A 371 9.46 -15.44 -13.47
N GLU A 372 9.34 -16.48 -12.66
CA GLU A 372 8.42 -17.60 -12.89
C GLU A 372 7.44 -17.67 -11.72
N ILE A 373 6.15 -17.78 -12.04
CA ILE A 373 5.07 -17.92 -11.06
C ILE A 373 4.16 -19.08 -11.48
N VAL A 374 3.98 -20.04 -10.57
CA VAL A 374 3.13 -21.21 -10.74
C VAL A 374 1.90 -21.07 -9.83
N GLY A 375 0.72 -21.18 -10.43
CA GLY A 375 -0.57 -21.07 -9.75
C GLY A 375 -0.97 -22.34 -9.01
N SER A 376 -2.07 -22.25 -8.25
CA SER A 376 -2.62 -23.36 -7.45
C SER A 376 -3.09 -24.56 -8.29
N ASN A 377 -3.32 -24.36 -9.59
CA ASN A 377 -3.66 -25.41 -10.55
C ASN A 377 -2.42 -26.11 -11.16
N GLY A 378 -1.21 -25.77 -10.70
CA GLY A 378 0.05 -26.31 -11.21
C GLY A 378 0.46 -25.75 -12.58
N GLN A 379 -0.25 -24.75 -13.11
CA GLN A 379 0.11 -24.10 -14.36
C GLN A 379 0.98 -22.87 -14.10
N THR A 380 1.94 -22.64 -14.99
CA THR A 380 2.72 -21.40 -15.00
C THR A 380 1.81 -20.26 -15.44
N VAL A 381 1.54 -19.33 -14.53
CA VAL A 381 0.72 -18.13 -14.77
C VAL A 381 1.57 -16.92 -15.18
N TYR A 382 2.90 -17.01 -15.02
CA TYR A 382 3.85 -16.04 -15.52
C TYR A 382 5.24 -16.65 -15.74
N TYR A 383 5.87 -16.31 -16.87
CA TYR A 383 7.21 -16.75 -17.25
C TYR A 383 7.83 -15.72 -18.20
N ASP A 384 8.36 -14.62 -17.66
CA ASP A 384 9.04 -13.59 -18.47
C ASP A 384 9.87 -12.63 -17.59
N HIS A 385 10.46 -11.60 -18.21
CA HIS A 385 11.23 -10.57 -17.55
C HIS A 385 10.34 -9.48 -16.97
N VAL A 386 10.67 -9.06 -15.76
CA VAL A 386 10.17 -7.82 -15.15
C VAL A 386 11.30 -6.80 -15.15
N LYS A 387 10.96 -5.52 -15.34
CA LYS A 387 11.93 -4.41 -15.39
C LYS A 387 11.52 -3.24 -14.49
N GLN A 388 12.48 -2.35 -14.25
CA GLN A 388 12.30 -1.15 -13.43
C GLN A 388 10.99 -0.39 -13.72
N GLY A 389 10.31 -0.01 -12.64
CA GLY A 389 9.03 0.71 -12.67
C GLY A 389 7.80 -0.16 -12.79
N GLU A 390 7.95 -1.45 -13.13
CA GLU A 390 6.82 -2.38 -13.22
C GLU A 390 6.39 -2.89 -11.84
N LEU A 391 5.11 -3.20 -11.76
CA LEU A 391 4.46 -3.78 -10.59
C LEU A 391 3.77 -5.09 -10.98
N PHE A 392 3.95 -6.13 -10.18
CA PHE A 392 3.24 -7.40 -10.32
C PHE A 392 2.91 -8.02 -8.96
N VAL A 393 1.87 -8.86 -8.91
CA VAL A 393 1.44 -9.55 -7.70
C VAL A 393 1.81 -11.02 -7.74
N VAL A 394 2.33 -11.56 -6.65
CA VAL A 394 2.41 -13.00 -6.37
C VAL A 394 1.35 -13.32 -5.31
N PRO A 395 0.24 -14.00 -5.68
CA PRO A 395 -0.78 -14.36 -4.72
C PRO A 395 -0.29 -15.31 -3.62
N GLN A 396 -0.98 -15.33 -2.49
CA GLN A 396 -0.75 -16.30 -1.43
C GLN A 396 -0.74 -17.74 -1.99
N GLN A 397 0.17 -18.58 -1.49
CA GLN A 397 0.39 -19.98 -1.90
C GLN A 397 0.87 -20.21 -3.35
N PHE A 398 0.97 -19.18 -4.19
CA PHE A 398 1.58 -19.34 -5.50
C PHE A 398 3.09 -19.53 -5.32
N VAL A 399 3.68 -20.43 -6.11
CA VAL A 399 5.12 -20.69 -6.06
C VAL A 399 5.80 -19.72 -7.01
N SER A 400 6.80 -18.99 -6.53
CA SER A 400 7.56 -18.05 -7.34
C SER A 400 9.07 -18.25 -7.22
N SER A 401 9.77 -18.02 -8.32
CA SER A 401 11.23 -17.91 -8.36
C SER A 401 11.64 -16.74 -9.26
N MET A 402 12.75 -16.10 -8.91
CA MET A 402 13.23 -14.91 -9.60
C MET A 402 14.72 -15.04 -9.83
N ARG A 403 15.18 -14.82 -11.06
CA ARG A 403 16.61 -14.76 -11.39
C ARG A 403 16.95 -13.36 -11.88
N ALA A 404 17.86 -12.70 -11.18
CA ALA A 404 18.33 -11.38 -11.55
C ALA A 404 19.02 -11.41 -12.93
N GLY A 405 18.79 -10.36 -13.71
CA GLY A 405 19.51 -10.09 -14.95
C GLY A 405 20.97 -9.73 -14.71
N ASN A 406 21.65 -9.30 -15.76
CA ASN A 406 23.08 -8.97 -15.70
C ASN A 406 23.37 -7.68 -14.90
N ASN A 407 22.38 -6.81 -14.72
CA ASN A 407 22.51 -5.57 -13.97
C ASN A 407 22.06 -5.69 -12.50
N GLY A 408 21.81 -6.93 -12.04
CA GLY A 408 21.17 -7.20 -10.76
C GLY A 408 19.67 -6.89 -10.77
N PHE A 409 19.01 -7.15 -9.64
CA PHE A 409 17.58 -6.96 -9.50
C PHE A 409 17.26 -6.41 -8.11
N GLU A 410 16.65 -5.24 -8.08
CA GLU A 410 16.20 -4.59 -6.87
C GLU A 410 14.69 -4.36 -6.89
N TYR A 411 14.04 -4.68 -5.78
CA TYR A 411 12.59 -4.54 -5.64
C TYR A 411 12.21 -4.16 -4.22
N VAL A 412 11.02 -3.59 -4.08
CA VAL A 412 10.27 -3.54 -2.82
C VAL A 412 9.02 -4.39 -3.00
N ALA A 413 8.74 -5.27 -2.05
CA ALA A 413 7.50 -6.06 -2.03
C ALA A 413 6.66 -5.68 -0.81
N PHE A 414 5.42 -5.25 -1.06
CA PHE A 414 4.41 -4.97 -0.04
C PHE A 414 3.59 -6.24 0.21
N LYS A 415 3.24 -6.51 1.45
CA LYS A 415 2.57 -7.76 1.83
C LYS A 415 1.36 -7.50 2.71
N THR A 416 0.30 -8.26 2.44
CA THR A 416 -1.01 -8.19 3.10
C THR A 416 -1.03 -8.99 4.41
N SER A 417 0.07 -8.96 5.15
CA SER A 417 0.16 -9.49 6.51
C SER A 417 1.32 -8.80 7.24
N SER A 418 1.14 -8.53 8.52
CA SER A 418 2.18 -8.01 9.42
C SER A 418 3.34 -8.97 9.65
N GLN A 419 3.14 -10.27 9.49
CA GLN A 419 4.13 -11.32 9.77
C GLN A 419 4.12 -12.38 8.66
N PRO A 420 4.64 -12.05 7.46
CA PRO A 420 4.60 -12.94 6.31
C PRO A 420 5.51 -14.15 6.51
N MET A 421 4.98 -15.34 6.31
CA MET A 421 5.70 -16.61 6.43
C MET A 421 5.98 -17.19 5.04
N LYS A 422 7.26 -17.39 4.71
CA LYS A 422 7.70 -18.02 3.45
C LYS A 422 8.11 -19.46 3.68
N SER A 423 7.82 -20.32 2.72
CA SER A 423 8.29 -21.71 2.69
C SER A 423 9.13 -21.94 1.43
N PRO A 424 10.47 -22.03 1.55
CA PRO A 424 11.34 -22.29 0.41
C PRO A 424 11.34 -23.77 0.01
N LEU A 425 11.60 -24.04 -1.27
CA LEU A 425 11.79 -25.40 -1.80
C LEU A 425 13.26 -25.84 -1.83
N VAL A 426 14.20 -24.89 -1.77
CA VAL A 426 15.65 -25.12 -1.83
C VAL A 426 16.31 -24.44 -0.64
N GLY A 427 17.36 -25.05 -0.09
CA GLY A 427 18.14 -24.48 1.00
C GLY A 427 17.95 -25.18 2.35
N TYR A 428 18.63 -24.68 3.38
CA TYR A 428 18.68 -25.29 4.72
C TYR A 428 17.32 -25.32 5.45
N THR A 429 16.44 -24.37 5.14
CA THR A 429 15.07 -24.26 5.69
C THR A 429 14.00 -24.78 4.73
N SER A 430 14.37 -25.51 3.68
CA SER A 430 13.42 -25.91 2.65
C SER A 430 12.45 -27.00 3.10
N ALA A 431 11.25 -26.97 2.52
CA ALA A 431 10.24 -28.01 2.69
C ALA A 431 10.79 -29.40 2.32
N PHE A 432 11.58 -29.49 1.23
CA PHE A 432 12.22 -30.75 0.85
C PHE A 432 13.27 -31.23 1.86
N LYS A 433 14.06 -30.34 2.47
CA LYS A 433 14.99 -30.73 3.53
C LYS A 433 14.26 -31.28 4.77
N ALA A 434 13.05 -30.81 5.05
CA ALA A 434 12.22 -31.29 6.15
C ALA A 434 11.57 -32.67 5.91
N MET A 435 11.42 -33.11 4.65
CA MET A 435 10.77 -34.40 4.33
C MET A 435 11.71 -35.60 4.51
N PRO A 436 11.21 -36.78 4.94
CA PRO A 436 11.99 -38.01 4.90
C PRO A 436 12.47 -38.34 3.48
N ILE A 437 13.69 -38.86 3.36
CA ILE A 437 14.28 -39.20 2.04
C ILE A 437 13.38 -40.17 1.26
N GLN A 438 12.78 -41.14 1.95
CA GLN A 438 11.87 -42.11 1.34
C GLN A 438 10.60 -41.46 0.76
N VAL A 439 10.09 -40.38 1.36
CA VAL A 439 8.95 -39.64 0.80
C VAL A 439 9.33 -39.06 -0.55
N LEU A 440 10.50 -38.40 -0.63
CA LEU A 440 10.99 -37.80 -1.88
C LEU A 440 11.31 -38.86 -2.94
N ALA A 441 12.02 -39.93 -2.55
CA ALA A 441 12.41 -41.02 -3.45
C ALA A 441 11.18 -41.68 -4.10
N ASN A 442 10.15 -42.01 -3.30
CA ASN A 442 8.93 -42.62 -3.82
C ASN A 442 8.05 -41.62 -4.58
N SER A 443 7.95 -40.37 -4.13
CA SER A 443 7.11 -39.34 -4.79
C SER A 443 7.62 -38.98 -6.18
N PHE A 444 8.93 -38.89 -6.36
CA PHE A 444 9.56 -38.52 -7.63
C PHE A 444 10.09 -39.72 -8.44
N GLN A 445 9.98 -40.94 -7.91
CA GLN A 445 10.57 -42.15 -8.51
C GLN A 445 12.08 -42.01 -8.79
N ILE A 446 12.80 -41.44 -7.82
CA ILE A 446 14.25 -41.22 -7.87
C ILE A 446 14.98 -42.10 -6.85
N SER A 447 16.27 -42.32 -7.06
CA SER A 447 17.10 -43.05 -6.10
C SER A 447 17.22 -42.30 -4.76
N THR A 448 17.51 -43.06 -3.70
CA THR A 448 17.81 -42.50 -2.36
C THR A 448 18.94 -41.47 -2.43
N GLN A 449 19.94 -41.67 -3.30
CA GLN A 449 21.07 -40.78 -3.48
C GLN A 449 20.69 -39.46 -4.17
N GLU A 450 19.80 -39.51 -5.17
CA GLU A 450 19.25 -38.30 -5.81
C GLU A 450 18.35 -37.53 -4.84
N ALA A 451 17.51 -38.23 -4.06
CA ALA A 451 16.71 -37.62 -3.01
C ALA A 451 17.58 -36.97 -1.91
N GLN A 452 18.70 -37.59 -1.52
CA GLN A 452 19.70 -36.95 -0.66
C GLN A 452 20.28 -35.70 -1.33
N SER A 453 20.64 -35.77 -2.62
CA SER A 453 21.18 -34.63 -3.36
C SER A 453 20.20 -33.45 -3.42
N LEU A 454 18.90 -33.72 -3.59
CA LEU A 454 17.82 -32.71 -3.55
C LEU A 454 17.77 -31.97 -2.20
N LYS A 455 18.01 -32.68 -1.09
CA LYS A 455 18.04 -32.09 0.26
C LYS A 455 19.32 -31.33 0.58
N TYR A 456 20.47 -31.84 0.12
CA TYR A 456 21.77 -31.45 0.68
C TYR A 456 22.66 -30.63 -0.27
N ASN A 457 22.45 -30.62 -1.60
CA ASN A 457 23.32 -29.91 -2.55
C ASN A 457 23.41 -28.38 -2.34
N ARG A 458 22.40 -27.79 -1.68
CA ARG A 458 22.34 -26.36 -1.37
C ARG A 458 22.11 -26.11 0.12
N GLU A 459 22.53 -27.03 0.98
CA GLU A 459 22.16 -26.97 2.40
C GLU A 459 22.77 -25.84 3.22
N HIS A 460 23.76 -25.13 2.68
CA HIS A 460 24.33 -23.93 3.30
C HIS A 460 23.68 -22.64 2.78
N GLN A 461 22.77 -22.75 1.79
CA GLN A 461 22.07 -21.61 1.21
C GLN A 461 20.72 -21.43 1.90
N THR A 462 20.32 -20.17 2.04
CA THR A 462 19.03 -19.78 2.63
C THR A 462 17.97 -19.65 1.52
N MET A 463 17.50 -18.45 1.22
CA MET A 463 16.58 -18.16 0.12
C MET A 463 17.27 -17.51 -1.09
N LEU A 464 18.51 -17.06 -0.96
CA LEU A 464 19.26 -16.43 -2.05
C LEU A 464 20.31 -17.41 -2.55
N LEU A 465 20.26 -17.73 -3.84
CA LEU A 465 21.10 -18.73 -4.46
C LEU A 465 22.10 -18.03 -5.41
N PRO A 466 23.41 -18.23 -5.24
CA PRO A 466 24.39 -17.72 -6.20
C PRO A 466 24.29 -18.51 -7.51
N LEU A 467 24.79 -17.89 -8.59
CA LEU A 467 24.95 -18.56 -9.87
C LEU A 467 25.68 -19.89 -9.67
N ARG A 468 25.19 -20.93 -10.33
CA ARG A 468 25.81 -22.25 -10.25
C ARG A 468 27.25 -22.15 -10.78
N ASN A 469 28.24 -22.29 -9.90
CA ASN A 469 29.59 -22.62 -10.33
C ASN A 469 29.52 -24.01 -10.95
N VAL A 470 29.37 -24.07 -12.28
CA VAL A 470 29.69 -25.29 -13.01
C VAL A 470 31.19 -25.47 -12.82
N ARG A 471 31.59 -26.28 -11.84
CA ARG A 471 32.94 -26.81 -11.85
C ARG A 471 33.06 -27.55 -13.17
N SER A 472 33.86 -27.04 -14.09
CA SER A 472 34.33 -27.78 -15.24
C SER A 472 35.04 -29.00 -14.68
N SER A 473 34.33 -30.14 -14.68
CA SER A 473 34.90 -31.46 -14.44
C SER A 473 35.85 -31.83 -15.55
#